data_AF-A0A069PLN3-F1
#
_entry.id   AF-A0A069PLN3-F1
#
_cell.length_a   1.000
_cell.length_b   1.000
_cell.length_c   1.000
_cell.angle_alpha   90.00
_cell.angle_beta   90.00
_cell.angle_gamma   90.00
#
_symmetry.space_group_name_H-M   'P 1'
#
loop_
_entity.id
_entity.type
_entity.pdbx_description
1 polymer ?
#
loop_
_entity_poly.entity_id
_entity_poly.type
_entity_poly.pdbx_seq_one_letter_code
_entity_poly.pdbx_strand_id
1 'polypeptide(L)'
;MMNHLSCAFCIMSSLDDLRAAAGCADNHDVYRAMVELEAASTFASQRQRWLADVAPTLLPDSLREAVTRAKHAAAQRQAIEAEIPDHLLFSAGWPTARPTQAEAELLASVRTLVVATVGLAVKYTGAASVLARSLRRAPRPSASRGGIDHHPAAAGGFRILMEHRNWRYVAA
;
A
#
# COMPACT_ATOMS: atom_id res chain seq x y z
N MET A 1 21.84 20.77 20.80
CA MET A 1 21.84 19.73 19.75
C MET A 1 20.43 19.14 19.72
N MET A 2 19.54 19.70 18.88
CA MET A 2 18.16 19.22 18.79
C MET A 2 18.13 17.92 18.00
N ASN A 3 17.85 16.82 18.70
CA ASN A 3 17.61 15.50 18.13
C ASN A 3 16.16 15.45 17.62
N HIS A 4 15.95 15.77 16.34
CA HIS A 4 14.68 15.43 15.68
C HIS A 4 14.64 13.92 15.49
N LEU A 5 13.93 13.21 16.38
CA LEU A 5 13.61 11.79 16.29
C LEU A 5 12.62 11.47 15.15
N SER A 6 12.77 12.11 13.99
CA SER A 6 12.09 11.77 12.75
C SER A 6 13.17 11.48 11.72
N CYS A 7 13.26 10.24 11.27
CA CYS A 7 14.23 9.78 10.28
C CYS A 7 14.38 10.79 9.12
N ALA A 8 15.62 11.01 8.66
CA ALA A 8 15.99 11.99 7.63
C ALA A 8 15.16 11.88 6.32
N PHE A 9 14.59 10.71 6.05
CA PHE A 9 13.75 10.43 4.89
C PHE A 9 12.38 9.86 5.30
N CYS A 10 11.73 10.48 6.29
CA CYS A 10 10.37 10.09 6.72
C CYS A 10 9.38 10.08 5.55
N ILE A 11 8.48 9.09 5.54
CA ILE A 11 7.39 8.93 4.54
C ILE A 11 6.44 10.14 4.48
N MET A 12 6.43 10.98 5.51
CA MET A 12 5.60 12.19 5.62
C MET A 12 6.40 13.49 5.40
N SER A 13 7.70 13.42 5.11
CA SER A 13 8.53 14.61 4.92
C SER A 13 8.09 15.44 3.70
N SER A 14 8.22 16.76 3.80
CA SER A 14 8.02 17.63 2.65
C SER A 14 9.14 17.45 1.62
N LEU A 15 8.95 17.94 0.39
CA LEU A 15 10.03 17.88 -0.60
C LEU A 15 11.25 18.69 -0.17
N ASP A 16 11.04 19.83 0.48
CA ASP A 16 12.12 20.69 0.94
C ASP A 16 12.91 20.05 2.08
N ASP A 17 12.23 19.37 3.01
CA ASP A 17 12.89 18.57 4.05
C ASP A 17 13.72 17.44 3.45
N LEU A 18 13.20 16.75 2.43
CA LEU A 18 13.92 15.66 1.76
C LEU A 18 15.16 16.18 1.01
N ARG A 19 15.07 17.34 0.36
CA ARG A 19 16.21 17.98 -0.31
C ARG A 19 17.26 18.46 0.70
N ALA A 20 16.83 19.08 1.79
CA ALA A 20 17.72 19.49 2.87
C ALA A 20 18.44 18.28 3.49
N ALA A 21 17.70 17.20 3.76
CA ALA A 21 18.26 15.95 4.26
C ALA A 21 19.26 15.33 3.28
N ALA A 22 18.93 15.28 1.98
CA ALA A 22 19.82 14.75 0.94
C ALA A 22 21.06 15.63 0.71
N GLY A 23 20.99 16.94 1.00
CA GLY A 23 22.14 17.83 0.91
C GLY A 23 23.17 17.66 2.04
N CYS A 24 22.82 16.94 3.11
CA CYS A 24 23.74 16.61 4.19
C CYS A 24 24.53 15.33 3.86
N ALA A 25 25.86 15.45 3.79
CA ALA A 25 26.74 14.33 3.42
C ALA A 25 26.57 13.11 4.34
N ASP A 26 26.33 13.32 5.65
CA ASP A 26 26.13 12.26 6.63
C ASP A 26 24.87 11.40 6.34
N ASN A 27 23.93 11.92 5.55
CA ASN A 27 22.71 11.21 5.18
C ASN A 27 22.85 10.44 3.86
N HIS A 28 23.93 10.60 3.09
CA HIS A 28 24.04 10.03 1.75
C HIS A 28 23.97 8.50 1.73
N ASP A 29 24.58 7.83 2.72
CA ASP A 29 24.51 6.36 2.83
C ASP A 29 23.09 5.88 3.12
N VAL A 30 22.40 6.55 4.05
CA VAL A 30 20.99 6.25 4.37
C VAL A 30 20.10 6.55 3.17
N TYR A 31 20.35 7.63 2.43
CA TYR A 31 19.62 7.97 1.21
C TYR A 31 19.71 6.83 0.18
N ARG A 32 20.94 6.37 -0.10
CA ARG A 32 21.17 5.25 -1.04
C ARG A 32 20.51 3.97 -0.57
N ALA A 33 20.65 3.60 0.71
CA ALA A 33 20.02 2.41 1.27
C ALA A 33 18.48 2.46 1.17
N MET A 34 17.87 3.62 1.41
CA MET A 34 16.42 3.80 1.25
C MET A 34 16.00 3.68 -0.22
N VAL A 35 16.78 4.22 -1.16
CA VAL A 35 16.53 4.09 -2.60
C VAL A 35 16.73 2.65 -3.10
N GLU A 36 17.67 1.90 -2.52
CA GLU A 36 17.84 0.47 -2.78
C GLU A 36 16.60 -0.33 -2.34
N LEU A 37 16.02 -0.01 -1.18
CA LEU A 37 14.75 -0.60 -0.73
C LEU A 37 13.59 -0.23 -1.67
N GLU A 38 13.57 1.00 -2.17
CA GLU A 38 12.58 1.46 -3.16
C GLU A 38 12.68 0.65 -4.47
N ALA A 39 13.90 0.45 -4.96
CA ALA A 39 14.18 -0.33 -6.16
C ALA A 39 13.85 -1.82 -5.98
N ALA A 40 14.21 -2.41 -4.83
CA ALA A 40 13.96 -3.81 -4.53
C ALA A 40 12.47 -4.12 -4.29
N SER A 41 11.76 -3.21 -3.62
CA SER A 41 10.35 -3.41 -3.28
C SER A 41 9.41 -3.09 -4.44
N THR A 42 9.83 -2.27 -5.41
CA THR A 42 8.98 -1.67 -6.45
C THR A 42 7.88 -0.76 -5.91
N PHE A 43 8.02 -0.28 -4.66
CA PHE A 43 7.10 0.66 -4.04
C PHE A 43 7.81 1.97 -3.74
N ALA A 44 7.18 3.07 -4.15
CA ALA A 44 7.68 4.39 -3.83
C ALA A 44 7.69 4.61 -2.31
N SER A 45 8.82 5.06 -1.77
CA SER A 45 9.00 5.32 -0.34
C SER A 45 8.46 6.68 0.09
N GLN A 46 7.92 7.47 -0.84
CA GLN A 46 7.22 8.72 -0.58
C GLN A 46 5.82 8.64 -1.20
N ARG A 47 4.82 9.18 -0.50
CA ARG A 47 3.39 9.01 -0.89
C ARG A 47 3.06 9.43 -2.32
N GLN A 48 3.80 10.36 -2.90
CA GLN A 48 3.50 10.98 -4.20
C GLN A 48 4.69 10.99 -5.18
N ARG A 49 5.84 10.40 -4.81
CA ARG A 49 7.08 10.49 -5.60
C ARG A 49 8.03 9.37 -5.26
N TRP A 50 9.01 9.14 -6.09
CA TRP A 50 10.12 8.25 -5.73
C TRP A 50 11.16 9.03 -4.93
N LEU A 51 11.70 8.45 -3.86
CA LEU A 51 12.80 9.07 -3.12
C LEU A 51 14.03 9.23 -4.02
N ALA A 52 14.23 8.29 -4.94
CA ALA A 52 15.25 8.35 -5.98
C ALA A 52 15.24 9.64 -6.82
N ASP A 53 14.09 10.32 -6.93
CA ASP A 53 13.93 11.55 -7.72
C ASP A 53 14.33 12.81 -6.95
N VAL A 54 14.56 12.72 -5.64
CA VAL A 54 14.91 13.87 -4.79
C VAL A 54 16.34 14.36 -5.07
N ALA A 55 17.29 13.43 -5.20
CA ALA A 55 18.70 13.71 -5.42
C ALA A 55 19.36 12.62 -6.30
N PRO A 56 18.95 12.51 -7.58
CA PRO A 56 19.40 11.43 -8.48
C PRO A 56 20.92 11.44 -8.75
N THR A 57 21.57 12.58 -8.52
CA THR A 57 23.02 12.77 -8.63
C THR A 57 23.81 12.01 -7.56
N LEU A 58 23.17 11.65 -6.43
CA LEU A 58 23.81 10.90 -5.34
C LEU A 58 23.80 9.37 -5.55
N LEU A 59 23.10 8.91 -6.59
CA LEU A 59 22.95 7.49 -6.90
C LEU A 59 24.10 7.01 -7.81
N PRO A 60 24.62 5.79 -7.64
CA PRO A 60 25.43 5.15 -8.67
C PRO A 60 24.56 4.77 -9.89
N ASP A 61 25.19 4.59 -11.05
CA ASP A 61 24.50 4.22 -12.30
C ASP A 61 23.67 2.93 -12.15
N SER A 62 24.23 1.92 -11.49
CA SER A 62 23.55 0.64 -11.25
C SER A 62 22.24 0.82 -10.47
N LEU A 63 22.21 1.73 -9.49
CA LEU A 63 21.01 2.02 -8.70
C LEU A 63 20.01 2.85 -9.50
N ARG A 64 20.45 3.80 -10.35
CA ARG A 64 19.56 4.51 -11.28
C ARG A 64 18.85 3.55 -12.23
N GLU A 65 19.57 2.59 -12.79
CA GLU A 65 18.99 1.56 -13.64
C GLU A 65 18.00 0.67 -12.90
N ALA A 66 18.32 0.27 -11.66
CA ALA A 66 17.43 -0.50 -10.81
C ALA A 66 16.13 0.25 -10.50
N VAL A 67 16.22 1.55 -10.19
CA VAL A 67 15.05 2.43 -9.98
C VAL A 67 14.19 2.52 -11.25
N THR A 68 14.80 2.66 -12.43
CA THR A 68 14.07 2.70 -13.70
C THR A 68 13.27 1.41 -13.92
N ARG A 69 13.89 0.23 -13.69
CA ARG A 69 13.19 -1.06 -13.77
C ARG A 69 12.07 -1.16 -12.73
N ALA A 70 12.32 -0.71 -11.50
CA ALA A 70 11.34 -0.72 -10.42
C ALA A 70 10.13 0.16 -10.72
N LYS A 71 10.34 1.35 -11.31
CA LYS A 71 9.27 2.25 -11.77
C LYS A 71 8.40 1.62 -12.84
N HIS A 72 9.01 0.93 -13.81
CA HIS A 72 8.27 0.21 -14.84
C HIS A 72 7.44 -0.93 -14.24
N ALA A 73 8.05 -1.76 -13.38
CA ALA A 73 7.34 -2.85 -12.68
C ALA A 73 6.20 -2.30 -11.80
N ALA A 74 6.39 -1.17 -11.13
CA ALA A 74 5.36 -0.51 -10.33
C ALA A 74 4.17 -0.05 -11.18
N ALA A 75 4.42 0.52 -12.36
CA ALA A 75 3.36 0.94 -13.29
C ALA A 75 2.58 -0.27 -13.83
N GLN A 76 3.28 -1.35 -14.19
CA GLN A 76 2.65 -2.59 -14.62
C GLN A 76 1.80 -3.21 -13.50
N ARG A 77 2.32 -3.28 -12.27
CA ARG A 77 1.55 -3.73 -11.10
C ARG A 77 0.27 -2.92 -10.94
N GLN A 78 0.35 -1.58 -10.98
CA GLN A 78 -0.82 -0.72 -10.82
C GLN A 78 -1.86 -0.95 -11.91
N ALA A 79 -1.44 -1.16 -13.16
CA ALA A 79 -2.35 -1.49 -14.26
C ALA A 79 -3.06 -2.82 -14.04
N ILE A 80 -2.34 -3.85 -13.57
CA ILE A 80 -2.92 -5.16 -13.25
C ILE A 80 -3.87 -5.06 -12.05
N GLU A 81 -3.50 -4.34 -11.00
CA GLU A 81 -4.33 -4.13 -9.80
C GLU A 81 -5.61 -3.34 -10.10
N ALA A 82 -5.60 -2.47 -11.11
CA ALA A 82 -6.77 -1.73 -11.56
C ALA A 82 -7.88 -2.61 -12.17
N GLU A 83 -7.58 -3.87 -12.51
CA GLU A 83 -8.60 -4.84 -12.95
C GLU A 83 -9.49 -5.33 -11.79
N ILE A 84 -9.08 -5.13 -10.53
CA ILE A 84 -9.84 -5.58 -9.37
C ILE A 84 -11.10 -4.72 -9.21
N PRO A 85 -12.31 -5.33 -9.17
CA PRO A 85 -13.55 -4.59 -8.92
C PRO A 85 -13.53 -3.84 -7.59
N ASP A 86 -14.04 -2.59 -7.58
CA ASP A 86 -14.03 -1.70 -6.41
C ASP A 86 -14.61 -2.32 -5.14
N HIS A 87 -15.67 -3.12 -5.26
CA HIS A 87 -16.33 -3.76 -4.12
C HIS A 87 -15.48 -4.85 -3.45
N LEU A 88 -14.41 -5.31 -4.10
CA LEU A 88 -13.43 -6.27 -3.56
C LEU A 88 -12.22 -5.58 -2.94
N LEU A 89 -12.02 -4.28 -3.23
CA LEU A 89 -10.96 -3.48 -2.63
C LEU A 89 -11.20 -3.29 -1.13
N PHE A 90 -10.13 -2.96 -0.42
CA PHE A 90 -10.19 -2.73 1.02
C PHE A 90 -11.04 -1.48 1.32
N SER A 91 -12.02 -1.65 2.20
CA SER A 91 -12.85 -0.57 2.75
C SER A 91 -13.06 -0.80 4.26
N ALA A 92 -13.55 0.22 4.97
CA ALA A 92 -13.86 0.05 6.39
C ALA A 92 -14.90 -1.05 6.59
N GLY A 93 -14.64 -2.00 7.51
CA GLY A 93 -15.49 -3.17 7.70
C GLY A 93 -15.21 -4.34 6.75
N TRP A 94 -14.09 -4.31 6.02
CA TRP A 94 -13.71 -5.39 5.11
C TRP A 94 -13.45 -6.74 5.82
N PRO A 95 -13.86 -7.87 5.22
CA PRO A 95 -14.55 -7.99 3.93
C PRO A 95 -16.05 -7.68 4.03
N THR A 96 -16.58 -6.92 3.07
CA THR A 96 -18.01 -6.53 3.01
C THR A 96 -18.85 -7.49 2.18
N ALA A 97 -18.21 -8.27 1.30
CA ALA A 97 -18.82 -9.29 0.47
C ALA A 97 -17.90 -10.49 0.30
N ARG A 98 -18.48 -11.64 -0.03
CA ARG A 98 -17.74 -12.82 -0.47
C ARG A 98 -17.57 -12.75 -1.99
N PRO A 99 -16.35 -12.91 -2.53
CA PRO A 99 -16.16 -13.00 -3.98
C PRO A 99 -16.93 -14.19 -4.57
N THR A 100 -17.47 -14.00 -5.77
CA THR A 100 -17.94 -15.08 -6.64
C THR A 100 -16.79 -15.97 -7.11
N GLN A 101 -17.10 -17.10 -7.73
CA GLN A 101 -16.09 -17.97 -8.33
C GLN A 101 -15.26 -17.24 -9.40
N ALA A 102 -15.92 -16.50 -10.31
CA ALA A 102 -15.26 -15.73 -11.35
C ALA A 102 -14.37 -14.61 -10.78
N GLU A 103 -14.83 -13.92 -9.74
CA GLU A 103 -14.01 -12.90 -9.05
C GLU A 103 -12.82 -13.51 -8.33
N ALA A 104 -12.96 -14.71 -7.76
CA ALA A 104 -11.84 -15.40 -7.14
C ALA A 104 -10.80 -15.86 -8.18
N GLU A 105 -11.22 -16.22 -9.39
CA GLU A 105 -10.34 -16.51 -10.53
C GLU A 105 -9.60 -15.25 -10.99
N LEU A 106 -10.32 -14.13 -11.14
CA LEU A 106 -9.73 -12.83 -11.44
C LEU A 106 -8.69 -12.42 -10.40
N LEU A 107 -9.03 -12.47 -9.11
CA LEU A 107 -8.11 -12.15 -8.01
C LEU A 107 -6.87 -13.04 -8.00
N ALA A 108 -7.02 -14.33 -8.31
CA ALA A 108 -5.91 -15.27 -8.42
C ALA A 108 -5.01 -14.95 -9.62
N SER A 109 -5.61 -14.60 -10.76
CA SER A 109 -4.89 -14.15 -11.97
C SER A 109 -4.09 -12.88 -11.70
N VAL A 110 -4.75 -11.83 -11.21
CA VAL A 110 -4.13 -10.55 -10.82
C VAL A 110 -2.95 -10.79 -9.88
N ARG A 111 -3.15 -11.58 -8.82
CA ARG A 111 -2.06 -11.90 -7.86
C ARG A 111 -0.88 -12.58 -8.54
N THR A 112 -1.12 -13.51 -9.47
CA THR A 112 -0.06 -14.25 -10.18
C THR A 112 0.70 -13.33 -11.13
N LEU A 113 0.00 -12.44 -11.84
CA LEU A 113 0.60 -11.46 -12.75
C LEU A 113 1.44 -10.42 -11.98
N VAL A 114 0.93 -9.91 -10.86
CA VAL A 114 1.68 -8.99 -10.00
C VAL A 114 2.96 -9.65 -9.50
N VAL A 115 2.87 -10.89 -8.99
CA VAL A 115 4.03 -11.68 -8.55
C VAL A 115 5.10 -11.83 -9.62
N ALA A 116 4.70 -12.19 -10.84
CA ALA A 116 5.62 -12.32 -11.96
C ALA A 116 6.28 -10.97 -12.31
N THR A 117 5.53 -9.88 -12.18
CA THR A 117 5.99 -8.52 -12.48
C THR A 117 7.00 -8.00 -11.45
N VAL A 118 6.75 -8.23 -10.15
CA VAL A 118 7.58 -7.66 -9.07
C VAL A 118 8.58 -8.66 -8.45
N GLY A 119 8.54 -9.93 -8.86
CA GLY A 119 9.49 -10.96 -8.43
C GLY A 119 9.29 -11.47 -6.99
N LEU A 120 8.06 -11.49 -6.48
CA LEU A 120 7.75 -11.91 -5.10
C LEU A 120 7.11 -13.30 -5.04
N ALA A 121 7.43 -14.09 -4.03
CA ALA A 121 6.69 -15.32 -3.74
C ALA A 121 5.45 -15.02 -2.87
N VAL A 122 4.27 -15.47 -3.30
CA VAL A 122 3.02 -15.27 -2.54
C VAL A 122 2.21 -16.55 -2.41
N LYS A 123 1.29 -16.55 -1.43
CA LYS A 123 0.30 -17.59 -1.21
C LYS A 123 -1.03 -17.23 -1.87
N TYR A 124 -1.91 -18.22 -1.99
CA TYR A 124 -3.28 -18.07 -2.48
C TYR A 124 -3.38 -17.60 -3.95
N THR A 125 -2.67 -18.31 -4.83
CA THR A 125 -2.60 -18.06 -6.29
C THR A 125 -3.65 -18.82 -7.10
N GLY A 126 -4.61 -19.48 -6.44
CA GLY A 126 -5.72 -20.18 -7.10
C GLY A 126 -7.08 -19.81 -6.50
N ALA A 127 -8.13 -19.82 -7.32
CA ALA A 127 -9.48 -19.38 -6.94
C ALA A 127 -10.02 -20.08 -5.68
N ALA A 128 -9.86 -21.40 -5.58
CA ALA A 128 -10.29 -22.17 -4.41
C ALA A 128 -9.62 -21.69 -3.11
N SER A 129 -8.32 -21.39 -3.18
CA SER A 129 -7.55 -20.91 -2.05
C SER A 129 -7.92 -19.46 -1.66
N VAL A 130 -8.29 -18.63 -2.64
CA VAL A 130 -8.82 -17.28 -2.44
C VAL A 130 -10.18 -17.35 -1.72
N LEU A 131 -11.12 -18.15 -2.23
CA LEU A 131 -12.44 -18.32 -1.61
C LEU A 131 -12.34 -18.89 -0.19
N ALA A 132 -11.52 -19.92 0.03
CA ALA A 132 -11.32 -20.51 1.34
C ALA A 132 -10.77 -19.49 2.35
N ARG A 133 -9.92 -18.56 1.90
CA ARG A 133 -9.41 -17.47 2.74
C ARG A 133 -10.49 -16.43 3.06
N SER A 134 -11.27 -16.02 2.06
CA SER A 134 -12.34 -15.03 2.25
C SER A 134 -13.43 -15.54 3.18
N LEU A 135 -13.80 -16.82 3.09
CA LEU A 135 -14.78 -17.46 3.98
C LEU A 135 -14.42 -17.39 5.46
N ARG A 136 -13.13 -17.45 5.81
CA ARG A 136 -12.69 -17.31 7.20
C ARG A 136 -12.87 -15.89 7.77
N ARG A 137 -13.09 -14.89 6.91
CA ARG A 137 -13.13 -13.46 7.27
C ARG A 137 -14.45 -12.77 6.98
N ALA A 138 -15.31 -13.36 6.14
CA ALA A 138 -16.62 -12.82 5.82
C ALA A 138 -17.46 -12.60 7.10
N PRO A 139 -18.16 -11.46 7.23
CA PRO A 139 -19.17 -11.31 8.25
C PRO A 139 -20.17 -12.46 8.10
N ARG A 140 -20.47 -13.13 9.21
CA ARG A 140 -21.51 -14.16 9.20
C ARG A 140 -22.83 -13.48 8.82
N PRO A 141 -23.69 -14.12 8.01
CA PRO A 141 -25.02 -13.59 7.77
C PRO A 141 -25.67 -13.36 9.14
N SER A 142 -26.05 -12.11 9.43
CA SER A 142 -26.81 -11.80 10.62
C SER A 142 -28.14 -12.53 10.51
N ALA A 143 -28.47 -13.36 11.51
CA ALA A 143 -29.85 -13.78 11.70
C ALA A 143 -30.69 -12.51 11.79
N SER A 144 -31.74 -12.41 10.98
CA SER A 144 -32.64 -11.25 10.89
C SER A 144 -33.03 -10.79 12.30
N ARG A 145 -32.46 -9.68 12.76
CA ARG A 145 -33.00 -8.93 13.89
C ARG A 145 -33.82 -7.79 13.30
N GLY A 146 -35.08 -7.77 13.71
CA GLY A 146 -36.11 -6.86 13.23
C GLY A 146 -35.74 -5.39 13.38
N GLY A 147 -36.56 -4.60 12.68
CA GLY A 147 -36.32 -3.21 12.34
C GLY A 147 -35.94 -2.30 13.50
N ILE A 148 -35.11 -1.32 13.14
CA ILE A 148 -35.00 -0.05 13.83
C ILE A 148 -35.07 1.02 12.75
N ASP A 149 -36.07 1.87 12.89
CA ASP A 149 -36.44 2.92 11.94
C ASP A 149 -35.30 3.94 11.75
N HIS A 150 -34.99 4.25 10.50
CA HIS A 150 -34.04 5.31 10.15
C HIS A 150 -34.79 6.59 9.78
N HIS A 151 -34.58 7.65 10.58
CA HIS A 151 -34.91 9.03 10.21
C HIS A 151 -33.84 9.58 9.26
N PRO A 152 -34.18 10.38 8.22
CA PRO A 152 -33.22 10.75 7.18
C PRO A 152 -32.36 11.93 7.63
N ALA A 153 -31.05 11.84 7.42
CA ALA A 153 -30.14 12.98 7.50
C ALA A 153 -29.59 13.29 6.11
N ALA A 154 -29.68 14.57 5.78
CA ALA A 154 -29.54 15.16 4.46
C ALA A 154 -28.11 15.14 3.89
N ALA A 155 -28.08 15.40 2.58
CA ALA A 155 -26.92 15.47 1.70
C ALA A 155 -25.85 16.50 2.13
N GLY A 156 -24.59 16.19 1.77
CA GLY A 156 -23.53 17.18 1.57
C GLY A 156 -22.37 17.10 2.56
N GLY A 157 -21.15 16.96 2.03
CA GLY A 157 -19.95 17.43 2.71
C GLY A 157 -18.96 16.35 3.12
N PHE A 158 -17.82 16.35 2.42
CA PHE A 158 -16.56 15.71 2.77
C PHE A 158 -16.25 15.85 4.27
N ARG A 159 -16.12 14.74 5.02
CA ARG A 159 -15.75 14.79 6.43
C ARG A 159 -14.67 13.75 6.74
N ILE A 160 -13.44 14.24 6.81
CA ILE A 160 -12.33 13.57 7.49
C ILE A 160 -12.73 13.52 8.97
N LEU A 161 -13.03 12.34 9.50
CA LEU A 161 -13.04 12.08 10.93
C LEU A 161 -11.84 11.20 11.26
N MET A 162 -10.75 11.86 11.62
CA MET A 162 -9.77 11.26 12.52
C MET A 162 -10.42 11.22 13.90
N GLU A 163 -10.83 10.04 14.36
CA GLU A 163 -11.20 9.86 15.75
C GLU A 163 -10.15 9.01 16.44
N HIS A 164 -9.34 9.70 17.24
CA HIS A 164 -8.43 9.14 18.22
C HIS A 164 -9.20 8.18 19.16
N ARG A 165 -8.67 6.97 19.36
CA ARG A 165 -8.38 6.37 20.69
C ARG A 165 -7.94 4.90 20.58
N ASN A 166 -6.89 4.58 21.34
CA ASN A 166 -6.46 3.24 21.80
C ASN A 166 -5.89 2.22 20.79
N TRP A 167 -4.63 2.42 20.41
CA TRP A 167 -3.73 1.32 20.07
C TRP A 167 -3.13 0.75 21.36
N ARG A 168 -3.81 -0.22 22.00
CA ARG A 168 -3.16 -1.08 22.99
C ARG A 168 -2.45 -2.20 22.24
N TYR A 169 -1.13 -2.13 22.18
CA TYR A 169 -0.28 -3.28 21.89
C TYR A 169 -0.50 -4.32 23.01
N VAL A 170 -1.03 -5.48 22.66
CA VAL A 170 -0.86 -6.69 23.48
C VAL A 170 0.33 -7.42 22.88
N ALA A 171 1.47 -7.33 23.54
CA ALA A 171 2.62 -8.19 23.32
C ALA A 171 2.50 -9.39 24.28
N ALA A 172 2.69 -10.59 23.72
CA ALA A 172 2.88 -11.91 24.35
C ALA A 172 1.92 -12.33 25.47
#